data_AF-A0A9D6ULX3-F1
#
_entry.id   AF-A0A9D6ULX3-F1
#
_cell.length_a   1.000
_cell.length_b   1.000
_cell.length_c   1.000
_cell.angle_alpha   90.00
_cell.angle_beta   90.00
_cell.angle_gamma   90.00
#
_symmetry.space_group_name_H-M   'P 1'
#
loop_
_entity.id
_entity.type
_entity.pdbx_description
1 polymer ?
#
loop_
_entity_poly.entity_id
_entity_poly.type
_entity_poly.pdbx_seq_one_letter_code
_entity_poly.pdbx_strand_id
1 'polypeptide(L)'
;MIPQSIIGAGYKKLILPMYYGSNFILVGYMAAGYGLGLLRAEKRRRPYLFSGVILAVITVVILLLSMMEVIAPRLLNLPYHHDPYDLLTELPDAGIFFGLFILGMFSTGWAFGIDMLARHDETKGILSENIEKIYWFGIVCLLASLLMVTVHLFIG
;
A
#
# COMPACT_ATOMS: atom_id res chain seq x y z
N MET A 1 -2.57 -29.72 -17.28
CA MET A 1 -1.35 -29.05 -16.80
C MET A 1 -1.73 -27.59 -16.58
N ILE A 2 -1.93 -27.18 -15.32
CA ILE A 2 -2.22 -25.79 -14.99
C ILE A 2 -0.87 -25.04 -14.99
N PRO A 3 -0.73 -23.91 -15.70
CA PRO A 3 0.54 -23.22 -15.82
C PRO A 3 1.05 -22.76 -14.44
N GLN A 4 2.33 -23.00 -14.14
CA GLN A 4 2.99 -22.61 -12.87
C GLN A 4 3.24 -21.09 -12.71
N SER A 5 2.90 -20.30 -13.73
CA SER A 5 2.91 -18.83 -13.71
C SER A 5 2.09 -18.32 -14.90
N ILE A 6 1.34 -17.24 -14.72
CA ILE A 6 0.58 -16.61 -15.81
C ILE A 6 1.52 -15.77 -16.69
N ILE A 7 2.65 -15.31 -16.15
CA ILE A 7 3.52 -14.29 -16.78
C ILE A 7 4.91 -14.84 -17.24
N GLY A 8 5.39 -15.96 -16.69
CA GLY A 8 6.64 -16.63 -17.09
C GLY A 8 7.68 -16.77 -15.97
N ALA A 9 8.58 -17.76 -16.10
CA ALA A 9 9.50 -18.20 -15.04
C ALA A 9 10.51 -17.14 -14.55
N GLY A 10 10.87 -16.15 -15.38
CA GLY A 10 11.78 -15.06 -15.01
C GLY A 10 11.14 -13.98 -14.13
N TYR A 11 9.80 -13.90 -14.11
CA TYR A 11 9.07 -12.79 -13.49
C TYR A 11 9.00 -12.90 -11.96
N LYS A 12 9.01 -14.13 -11.41
CA LYS A 12 8.99 -14.39 -9.95
C LYS A 12 10.14 -13.72 -9.18
N LYS A 13 11.31 -13.54 -9.82
CA LYS A 13 12.46 -12.85 -9.21
C LYS A 13 12.30 -11.33 -9.16
N LEU A 14 11.49 -10.76 -10.04
CA LEU A 14 11.28 -9.31 -10.16
C LEU A 14 10.08 -8.81 -9.36
N ILE A 15 9.02 -9.63 -9.24
CA ILE A 15 7.80 -9.29 -8.52
C ILE A 15 8.07 -8.87 -7.07
N LEU A 16 8.85 -9.65 -6.32
CA LEU A 16 9.05 -9.39 -4.89
C LEU A 16 9.82 -8.08 -4.64
N PRO A 17 10.93 -7.78 -5.37
CA PRO A 17 11.52 -6.46 -5.36
C PRO A 17 10.56 -5.34 -5.78
N MET A 18 9.69 -5.55 -6.77
CA MET A 18 8.68 -4.57 -7.16
C MET A 18 7.67 -4.29 -6.06
N TYR A 19 7.23 -5.33 -5.34
CA TYR A 19 6.35 -5.20 -4.18
C TYR A 19 6.99 -4.35 -3.08
N TYR A 20 8.18 -4.71 -2.61
CA TYR A 20 8.87 -3.93 -1.57
C TYR A 20 9.21 -2.52 -2.08
N GLY A 21 9.71 -2.40 -3.30
CA GLY A 21 10.07 -1.12 -3.90
C GLY A 21 8.90 -0.17 -3.99
N SER A 22 7.75 -0.60 -4.51
CA SER A 22 6.55 0.24 -4.62
C SER A 22 6.04 0.70 -3.25
N ASN A 23 6.03 -0.19 -2.25
CA ASN A 23 5.65 0.17 -0.89
C ASN A 23 6.62 1.17 -0.24
N PHE A 24 7.93 0.94 -0.34
CA PHE A 24 8.93 1.89 0.17
C PHE A 24 8.86 3.24 -0.54
N ILE A 25 8.61 3.25 -1.86
CA ILE A 25 8.40 4.48 -2.62
C ILE A 25 7.15 5.20 -2.10
N LEU A 26 6.04 4.50 -1.85
CA LEU A 26 4.82 5.11 -1.32
C LEU A 26 5.00 5.64 0.11
N VAL A 27 5.60 4.86 1.00
CA VAL A 27 5.91 5.30 2.37
C VAL A 27 6.86 6.50 2.36
N GLY A 28 7.94 6.42 1.57
CA GLY A 28 8.90 7.52 1.41
C GLY A 28 8.25 8.75 0.81
N TYR A 29 7.35 8.57 -0.16
CA TYR A 29 6.54 9.63 -0.73
C TYR A 29 5.73 10.31 0.37
N MET A 30 4.94 9.56 1.14
CA MET A 30 4.12 10.10 2.24
C MET A 30 4.95 10.81 3.31
N ALA A 31 6.09 10.23 3.70
CA ALA A 31 7.01 10.83 4.66
C ALA A 31 7.62 12.15 4.14
N ALA A 32 7.95 12.22 2.84
CA ALA A 32 8.43 13.45 2.22
C ALA A 32 7.36 14.56 2.23
N GLY A 33 6.08 14.21 2.11
CA GLY A 33 4.97 15.16 2.24
C GLY A 33 4.96 15.87 3.60
N TYR A 34 5.21 15.10 4.66
CA TYR A 34 5.35 15.58 6.03
C TYR A 34 6.64 16.40 6.22
N GLY A 35 7.80 15.83 5.89
CA GLY A 35 9.10 16.42 6.15
C GLY A 35 9.43 17.67 5.33
N LEU A 36 8.94 17.74 4.08
CA LEU A 36 9.17 18.89 3.19
C LEU A 36 8.07 19.96 3.30
N GLY A 37 7.08 19.79 4.18
CA GLY A 37 5.97 20.73 4.34
C GLY A 37 5.06 20.85 3.12
N LEU A 38 5.09 19.87 2.20
CA LEU A 38 4.25 19.87 0.98
C LEU A 38 2.76 19.77 1.32
N LEU A 39 2.43 19.14 2.45
CA LEU A 39 1.06 19.05 2.97
C LEU A 39 0.54 20.36 3.58
N ARG A 40 1.43 21.30 3.93
CA ARG A 40 1.07 22.65 4.41
C ARG A 40 1.00 23.67 3.29
N ALA A 41 1.72 23.43 2.19
CA ALA A 41 1.76 24.32 1.05
C ALA A 41 0.48 24.23 0.19
N GLU A 42 -0.51 25.08 0.45
CA GLU A 42 -1.85 25.05 -0.20
C GLU A 42 -1.80 24.91 -1.73
N LYS A 43 -0.88 25.63 -2.41
CA LYS A 43 -0.72 25.55 -3.88
C LYS A 43 -0.14 24.23 -4.37
N ARG A 44 0.70 23.56 -3.59
CA ARG A 44 1.39 22.31 -3.95
C ARG A 44 0.71 21.06 -3.41
N ARG A 45 -0.14 21.21 -2.39
CA ARG A 45 -0.81 20.12 -1.69
C ARG A 45 -1.67 19.30 -2.63
N ARG A 46 -2.54 19.92 -3.43
CA ARG A 46 -3.45 19.18 -4.31
C ARG A 46 -2.78 18.31 -5.37
N PRO A 47 -1.83 18.82 -6.20
CA PRO A 47 -1.14 17.97 -7.17
C PRO A 47 -0.29 16.89 -6.48
N TYR A 48 0.24 17.17 -5.29
CA TYR A 48 0.93 16.19 -4.47
C TYR A 48 -0.04 15.08 -4.01
N LEU A 49 -1.14 15.40 -3.32
CA LEU A 49 -2.13 14.40 -2.90
C LEU A 49 -2.66 13.55 -4.06
N PHE A 50 -2.94 14.18 -5.21
CA PHE A 50 -3.40 13.47 -6.41
C PHE A 50 -2.35 12.49 -6.95
N SER A 51 -1.08 12.89 -7.04
CA SER A 51 -0.01 11.97 -7.44
C SER A 51 0.22 10.85 -6.42
N GLY A 52 -0.02 11.11 -5.13
CA GLY A 52 -0.06 10.08 -4.08
C GLY A 52 -1.14 9.02 -4.34
N VAL A 53 -2.36 9.43 -4.74
CA VAL A 53 -3.43 8.50 -5.11
C VAL A 53 -3.06 7.64 -6.34
N ILE A 54 -2.43 8.23 -7.35
CA ILE A 54 -1.96 7.47 -8.53
C ILE A 54 -0.92 6.42 -8.11
N LEU A 55 0.07 6.83 -7.32
CA LEU A 55 1.09 5.94 -6.80
C LEU A 55 0.48 4.82 -5.96
N ALA A 56 -0.56 5.15 -5.18
CA ALA A 56 -1.31 4.18 -4.40
C ALA A 56 -1.98 3.13 -5.29
N VAL A 57 -2.68 3.55 -6.34
CA VAL A 57 -3.32 2.64 -7.30
C VAL A 57 -2.29 1.71 -7.96
N ILE A 58 -1.15 2.25 -8.39
CA ILE A 58 -0.05 1.45 -8.97
C ILE A 58 0.43 0.40 -7.96
N THR A 59 0.62 0.79 -6.70
CA THR A 59 1.09 -0.10 -5.63
C THR A 59 0.07 -1.22 -5.34
N VAL A 60 -1.23 -0.93 -5.41
CA VAL A 60 -2.29 -1.95 -5.28
C VAL A 60 -2.20 -2.98 -6.41
N VAL A 61 -2.04 -2.53 -7.65
CA VAL A 61 -1.88 -3.45 -8.80
C VAL A 61 -0.65 -4.36 -8.61
N ILE A 62 0.47 -3.79 -8.18
CA ILE A 62 1.69 -4.55 -7.89
C ILE A 62 1.46 -5.54 -6.74
N LEU A 63 0.78 -5.16 -5.65
CA LEU A 63 0.42 -6.08 -4.57
C LEU A 63 -0.40 -7.25 -5.09
N LEU A 64 -1.46 -7.00 -5.85
CA LEU A 64 -2.35 -8.05 -6.36
C LEU A 64 -1.58 -9.06 -7.21
N LEU A 65 -0.73 -8.57 -8.12
CA LEU A 65 0.15 -9.42 -8.92
C LEU A 65 1.12 -10.21 -8.03
N SER A 66 1.69 -9.56 -7.00
CA SER A 66 2.63 -10.19 -6.08
C SER A 66 1.99 -11.26 -5.22
N MET A 67 0.73 -11.05 -4.83
CA MET A 67 -0.04 -12.01 -4.07
C MET A 67 -0.34 -13.26 -4.87
N MET A 68 -0.86 -13.13 -6.08
CA MET A 68 -1.22 -14.28 -6.92
C MET A 68 0.02 -15.10 -7.34
N GLU A 69 1.13 -14.44 -7.67
CA GLU A 69 2.27 -15.12 -8.32
C GLU A 69 3.37 -15.58 -7.37
N VAL A 70 3.53 -14.93 -6.21
CA VAL A 70 4.68 -15.19 -5.32
C VAL A 70 4.26 -15.41 -3.87
N ILE A 71 3.45 -14.51 -3.30
CA ILE A 71 3.24 -14.49 -1.85
C ILE A 71 2.27 -15.61 -1.42
N ALA A 72 1.11 -15.76 -2.06
CA ALA A 72 0.18 -16.85 -1.75
C ALA A 72 0.81 -18.25 -1.94
N PRO A 73 1.45 -18.59 -3.08
CA PRO A 73 2.01 -19.92 -3.27
C PRO A 73 3.21 -20.21 -2.35
N ARG A 74 3.95 -19.18 -1.91
CA ARG A 74 5.04 -19.37 -0.93
C ARG A 74 4.52 -19.56 0.49
N LEU A 75 3.56 -18.75 0.93
CA LEU A 75 3.01 -18.82 2.28
C LEU A 75 2.23 -20.11 2.54
N LEU A 76 1.54 -20.63 1.51
CA LEU A 76 0.73 -21.84 1.63
C LEU A 76 1.52 -23.13 1.31
N ASN A 77 2.78 -23.04 0.86
CA ASN A 77 3.54 -24.16 0.29
C ASN A 77 2.78 -24.94 -0.82
N LEU A 78 1.76 -24.32 -1.42
CA LEU A 78 0.88 -24.89 -2.45
C LEU A 78 1.14 -24.17 -3.78
N PRO A 79 2.03 -24.70 -4.65
CA PRO A 79 2.47 -24.01 -5.86
C PRO A 79 1.41 -23.88 -6.96
N TYR A 80 0.21 -24.46 -6.76
CA TYR A 80 -0.90 -24.45 -7.72
C TYR A 80 -2.14 -23.68 -7.25
N HIS A 81 -2.16 -23.21 -5.99
CA HIS A 81 -3.23 -22.32 -5.50
C HIS A 81 -2.74 -20.88 -5.59
N HIS A 82 -3.27 -20.17 -6.59
CA HIS A 82 -2.95 -18.77 -6.87
C HIS A 82 -4.01 -17.82 -6.28
N ASP A 83 -5.04 -18.37 -5.62
CA ASP A 83 -6.19 -17.63 -5.15
C ASP A 83 -5.87 -16.93 -3.81
N PRO A 84 -5.98 -15.59 -3.73
CA PRO A 84 -5.77 -14.85 -2.49
C PRO A 84 -6.78 -15.23 -1.39
N TYR A 85 -7.90 -15.86 -1.77
CA TYR A 85 -8.94 -16.30 -0.85
C TYR A 85 -8.45 -17.43 0.06
N ASP A 86 -7.63 -18.36 -0.48
CA ASP A 86 -7.08 -19.47 0.30
C ASP A 86 -6.08 -18.98 1.35
N LEU A 87 -5.38 -17.88 1.05
CA LEU A 87 -4.49 -17.25 2.01
C LEU A 87 -5.26 -16.68 3.20
N LEU A 88 -6.48 -16.18 2.99
CA LEU A 88 -7.32 -15.64 4.07
C LEU A 88 -8.00 -16.73 4.91
N THR A 89 -8.26 -17.90 4.32
CA THR A 89 -8.89 -19.03 5.03
C THR A 89 -7.87 -19.86 5.80
N GLU A 90 -6.69 -20.10 5.23
CA GLU A 90 -5.66 -20.92 5.86
C GLU A 90 -4.75 -20.14 6.82
N LEU A 91 -4.56 -18.84 6.59
CA LEU A 91 -3.72 -17.99 7.43
C LEU A 91 -4.55 -16.80 7.97
N PRO A 92 -5.16 -16.90 9.17
CA PRO A 92 -6.02 -15.86 9.73
C PRO A 92 -5.32 -14.49 9.84
N ASP A 93 -4.01 -14.52 10.11
CA ASP A 93 -3.15 -13.34 10.21
C ASP A 93 -3.00 -12.59 8.88
N ALA A 94 -3.31 -13.25 7.75
CA ALA A 94 -3.36 -12.61 6.45
C ALA A 94 -4.38 -11.48 6.37
N GLY A 95 -5.55 -11.68 6.99
CA GLY A 95 -6.56 -10.63 7.08
C GLY A 95 -6.03 -9.36 7.74
N ILE A 96 -5.13 -9.49 8.72
CA ILE A 96 -4.56 -8.36 9.45
C ILE A 96 -3.60 -7.57 8.56
N PHE A 97 -2.60 -8.22 7.94
CA PHE A 97 -1.65 -7.48 7.12
C PHE A 97 -2.30 -6.91 5.85
N PHE A 98 -3.30 -7.59 5.27
CA PHE A 98 -4.10 -7.03 4.17
C PHE A 98 -4.94 -5.85 4.62
N GLY A 99 -5.61 -5.94 5.77
CA GLY A 99 -6.38 -4.85 6.33
C GLY A 99 -5.51 -3.62 6.57
N LEU A 100 -4.32 -3.81 7.16
CA LEU A 100 -3.34 -2.75 7.35
C LEU A 100 -2.87 -2.15 6.02
N PHE A 101 -2.58 -2.97 5.02
CA PHE A 101 -2.23 -2.47 3.68
C PHE A 101 -3.35 -1.60 3.12
N ILE A 102 -4.59 -2.11 3.10
CA ILE A 102 -5.77 -1.42 2.58
C ILE A 102 -5.96 -0.08 3.30
N LEU A 103 -5.93 -0.05 4.63
CA LEU A 103 -6.03 1.18 5.41
C LEU A 103 -4.93 2.19 5.04
N GLY A 104 -3.71 1.71 4.85
CA GLY A 104 -2.58 2.50 4.37
C GLY A 104 -2.77 3.09 2.97
N MET A 105 -3.37 2.33 2.04
CA MET A 105 -3.67 2.83 0.70
C MET A 105 -4.79 3.86 0.71
N PHE A 106 -5.88 3.55 1.44
CA PHE A 106 -7.06 4.39 1.54
C PHE A 106 -6.76 5.74 2.20
N SER A 107 -5.75 5.83 3.06
CA SER A 107 -5.34 7.11 3.66
C SER A 107 -4.98 8.17 2.60
N THR A 108 -4.33 7.78 1.48
CA THR A 108 -4.05 8.73 0.39
C THR A 108 -5.32 9.25 -0.28
N GLY A 109 -6.32 8.39 -0.44
CA GLY A 109 -7.63 8.73 -1.00
C GLY A 109 -8.44 9.62 -0.06
N TRP A 110 -8.45 9.30 1.24
CA TRP A 110 -9.11 10.11 2.26
C TRP A 110 -8.48 11.49 2.39
N ALA A 111 -7.14 11.58 2.40
CA ALA A 111 -6.43 12.86 2.42
C ALA A 111 -6.78 13.73 1.19
N PHE A 112 -6.81 13.14 -0.01
CA PHE A 112 -7.22 13.83 -1.22
C PHE A 112 -8.70 14.24 -1.19
N GLY A 113 -9.60 13.35 -0.75
CA GLY A 113 -11.02 13.63 -0.62
C GLY A 113 -11.32 14.77 0.35
N ILE A 114 -10.63 14.79 1.50
CA ILE A 114 -10.75 15.86 2.48
C ILE A 114 -10.22 17.20 1.91
N ASP A 115 -9.10 17.21 1.16
CA ASP A 115 -8.64 18.43 0.46
C ASP A 115 -9.64 18.94 -0.58
N MET A 116 -10.38 18.04 -1.23
CA MET A 116 -11.42 18.42 -2.19
C MET A 116 -12.66 19.01 -1.52
N LEU A 117 -13.09 18.44 -0.38
CA LEU A 117 -14.34 18.79 0.29
C LEU A 117 -14.20 19.97 1.27
N ALA A 118 -13.07 20.10 1.98
CA ALA A 118 -12.89 21.05 3.08
C ALA A 118 -12.38 22.45 2.66
N ARG A 119 -12.75 22.92 1.47
CA ARG A 119 -12.26 24.19 0.87
C ARG A 119 -12.87 25.46 1.45
N HIS A 120 -13.85 25.36 2.36
CA HIS A 120 -14.45 26.54 2.97
C HIS A 120 -13.47 27.22 3.94
N ASP A 121 -13.41 28.56 3.92
CA ASP A 121 -12.41 29.37 4.61
C ASP A 121 -12.31 29.07 6.12
N GLU A 122 -13.40 28.62 6.74
CA GLU A 122 -13.46 28.25 8.15
C GLU A 122 -12.64 26.98 8.49
N THR A 123 -12.37 26.10 7.52
CA THR A 123 -11.72 24.80 7.77
C THR A 123 -10.22 24.79 7.43
N LYS A 124 -9.71 25.85 6.82
CA LYS A 124 -8.33 25.92 6.31
C LYS A 124 -7.27 25.75 7.41
N GLY A 125 -7.54 26.21 8.62
CA GLY A 125 -6.61 26.11 9.76
C GLY A 125 -6.38 24.69 10.25
N ILE A 126 -7.36 23.80 10.10
CA ILE A 126 -7.34 22.43 10.64
C ILE A 126 -7.04 21.39 9.54
N LEU A 127 -7.27 21.77 8.27
CA LEU A 127 -7.16 20.88 7.11
C LEU A 127 -5.77 20.24 6.96
N SER A 128 -4.70 21.03 7.02
CA SER A 128 -3.34 20.50 6.85
C SER A 128 -2.93 19.56 7.98
N GLU A 129 -3.35 19.85 9.22
CA GLU A 129 -3.05 19.00 10.37
C GLU A 129 -3.76 17.64 10.27
N ASN A 130 -5.02 17.63 9.83
CA ASN A 130 -5.77 16.38 9.61
C ASN A 130 -5.16 15.55 8.47
N ILE A 131 -4.75 16.19 7.38
CA ILE A 131 -4.07 15.50 6.26
C ILE A 131 -2.74 14.89 6.73
N GLU A 132 -1.97 15.60 7.55
CA GLU A 132 -0.74 15.08 8.16
C GLU A 132 -1.01 13.86 9.05
N LYS A 133 -2.04 13.92 9.91
CA LYS A 133 -2.45 12.78 10.76
C LYS A 133 -2.86 11.56 9.92
N ILE A 134 -3.59 11.77 8.83
CA ILE A 134 -4.00 10.70 7.91
C ILE A 134 -2.78 10.08 7.22
N TYR A 135 -1.84 10.90 6.76
CA TYR A 135 -0.60 10.40 6.16
C TYR A 135 0.25 9.64 7.17
N TRP A 136 0.38 10.13 8.39
CA TRP A 136 1.09 9.43 9.46
C TRP A 136 0.46 8.08 9.77
N PHE A 137 -0.86 8.04 9.92
CA PHE A 137 -1.62 6.79 10.09
C PHE A 137 -1.34 5.81 8.96
N GLY A 138 -1.41 6.27 7.71
CA GLY A 138 -1.15 5.43 6.55
C GLY A 138 0.28 4.89 6.49
N ILE A 139 1.28 5.70 6.84
CA ILE A 139 2.69 5.25 6.95
C ILE A 139 2.81 4.11 7.96
N VAL A 140 2.24 4.27 9.16
CA VAL A 140 2.29 3.26 10.21
C VAL A 140 1.62 1.97 9.74
N CYS A 141 0.43 2.07 9.12
CA CYS A 141 -0.28 0.92 8.57
C CYS A 141 0.52 0.18 7.48
N LEU A 142 1.09 0.90 6.52
CA LEU A 142 1.89 0.30 5.44
C LEU A 142 3.16 -0.37 5.98
N LEU A 143 3.87 0.28 6.91
CA LEU A 143 5.07 -0.29 7.53
C LEU A 143 4.74 -1.53 8.36
N ALA A 144 3.66 -1.51 9.13
CA ALA A 144 3.21 -2.66 9.90
C ALA A 144 2.83 -3.84 8.98
N SER A 145 2.11 -3.56 7.88
CA SER A 145 1.78 -4.56 6.87
C SER A 145 3.04 -5.17 6.24
N LEU A 146 3.99 -4.33 5.81
CA LEU A 146 5.27 -4.78 5.25
C LEU A 146 6.03 -5.66 6.24
N LEU A 147 6.14 -5.24 7.50
CA LEU A 147 6.84 -6.00 8.53
C LEU A 147 6.20 -7.37 8.73
N MET A 148 4.87 -7.45 8.81
CA MET A 148 4.17 -8.73 8.95
C MET A 148 4.40 -9.66 7.76
N VAL A 149 4.32 -9.14 6.52
CA VAL A 149 4.58 -9.93 5.31
C VAL A 149 6.04 -10.40 5.28
N THR A 150 6.99 -9.53 5.64
CA THR A 150 8.41 -9.89 5.74
C THR A 150 8.64 -11.00 6.76
N VAL A 151 8.10 -10.86 7.97
CA VAL A 151 8.23 -11.88 9.03
C VAL A 151 7.69 -13.23 8.57
N HIS A 152 6.51 -13.26 7.96
CA HIS A 152 5.93 -14.50 7.45
C HIS A 152 6.76 -15.13 6.31
N LEU A 153 7.35 -14.33 5.42
CA LEU A 153 8.19 -14.84 4.34
C LEU A 153 9.56 -15.37 4.79
N PHE A 154 10.05 -14.97 5.97
CA PHE A 154 11.34 -15.42 6.51
C PHE A 154 11.21 -16.55 7.53
N ILE A 155 10.08 -16.65 8.22
CA ILE A 155 9.84 -17.64 9.28
C ILE A 155 9.00 -18.82 8.77
N GLY A 156 8.12 -18.61 7.78
CA GLY A 156 7.34 -19.66 7.12
C GLY A 156 8.09 -20.31 5.97
#